data_AF-A0A3P3RKZ3-F1
#
_entry.id   AF-A0A3P3RKZ3-F1
#
_cell.length_a   1.000
_cell.length_b   1.000
_cell.length_c   1.000
_cell.angle_alpha   90.00
_cell.angle_beta   90.00
_cell.angle_gamma   90.00
#
_symmetry.space_group_name_H-M   'P 1'
#
loop_
_entity.id
_entity.type
_entity.pdbx_description
1 polymer ?
#
loop_
_entity_poly.entity_id
_entity_poly.type
_entity_poly.pdbx_seq_one_letter_code
_entity_poly.pdbx_strand_id
1 'polypeptide(L)'
;MIRIDTASMNRLETRRFYHRLMGACIGGGIVAYLTGVLSGYVILGTVIYWAGFLGMVGIWKGTSIELYDEREQQLDREAAGLTLWVFSFVLVLGGPALFALETVGSYDMPPELWGAFYAYCVLYLIFGVIYTVHRKRS
;
A
#
# COMPACT_ATOMS: atom_id res chain seq x y z
N MET A 1 -26.57 25.72 18.70
CA MET A 1 -26.10 26.27 17.40
C MET A 1 -24.58 26.27 17.43
N ILE A 2 -23.92 25.29 16.81
CA ILE A 2 -22.45 25.17 16.84
C ILE A 2 -21.89 26.15 15.82
N ARG A 3 -21.17 27.18 16.28
CA ARG A 3 -20.47 28.13 15.42
C ARG A 3 -19.14 27.49 15.00
N ILE A 4 -19.06 27.00 13.77
CA ILE A 4 -17.80 26.54 13.21
C ILE A 4 -17.01 27.76 12.77
N ASP A 5 -15.87 28.01 13.40
CA ASP A 5 -14.98 29.11 13.02
C ASP A 5 -14.35 28.83 11.66
N THR A 6 -14.31 29.83 10.78
CA THR A 6 -13.78 29.73 9.41
C THR A 6 -12.33 29.23 9.35
N ALA A 7 -11.53 29.52 10.37
CA ALA A 7 -10.17 29.02 10.51
C ALA A 7 -10.11 27.48 10.67
N SER A 8 -11.05 26.88 11.39
CA SER A 8 -11.12 25.42 11.58
C SER A 8 -11.49 24.70 10.28
N MET A 9 -12.41 25.27 9.50
CA MET A 9 -12.81 24.77 8.19
C MET A 9 -11.64 24.80 7.20
N ASN A 10 -10.89 25.90 7.17
CA ASN A 10 -9.70 26.05 6.32
C ASN A 10 -8.61 25.01 6.66
N ARG A 11 -8.38 24.73 7.96
CA ARG A 11 -7.42 23.71 8.39
C ARG A 11 -7.82 22.29 7.95
N LEU A 12 -9.11 21.94 8.06
CA LEU A 12 -9.62 20.64 7.63
C LEU A 12 -9.54 20.46 6.11
N GLU A 13 -9.88 21.49 5.34
CA GLU A 13 -9.75 21.49 3.88
C GLU A 13 -8.29 21.33 3.45
N THR A 14 -7.38 22.07 4.07
CA THR A 14 -5.94 21.97 3.82
C THR A 14 -5.42 20.56 4.12
N ARG A 15 -5.85 19.96 5.23
CA ARG A 15 -5.47 18.57 5.58
C ARG A 15 -5.96 17.57 4.54
N ARG A 16 -7.23 17.67 4.10
CA ARG A 16 -7.79 16.80 3.05
C ARG A 16 -7.05 16.97 1.73
N PHE A 17 -6.66 18.19 1.40
CA PHE A 17 -5.86 18.47 0.22
C PHE A 17 -4.51 17.74 0.27
N TYR A 18 -3.74 17.88 1.36
CA TYR A 18 -2.45 17.19 1.49
C TYR A 18 -2.58 15.66 1.48
N HIS A 19 -3.62 15.11 2.11
CA HIS A 19 -3.88 13.67 2.06
C HIS A 19 -4.16 13.18 0.64
N ARG A 20 -5.03 13.89 -0.09
CA ARG A 20 -5.30 13.58 -1.49
C ARG A 20 -4.06 13.74 -2.35
N LEU A 21 -3.24 14.75 -2.08
CA LEU A 21 -2.00 14.99 -2.82
C LEU A 21 -0.98 13.88 -2.57
N MET A 22 -0.80 13.44 -1.32
CA MET A 22 0.03 12.29 -0.97
C MET A 22 -0.45 11.02 -1.68
N GLY A 23 -1.75 10.76 -1.63
CA GLY A 23 -2.38 9.64 -2.34
C GLY A 23 -2.18 9.73 -3.86
N ALA A 24 -2.30 10.93 -4.44
CA ALA A 24 -2.06 11.16 -5.87
C ALA A 24 -0.58 10.97 -6.24
N CYS A 25 0.37 11.39 -5.40
CA CYS A 25 1.79 11.18 -5.61
C CYS A 25 2.15 9.69 -5.64
N ILE A 26 1.72 8.92 -4.64
CA ILE A 26 2.03 7.50 -4.58
C ILE A 26 1.24 6.70 -5.64
N GLY A 27 -0.06 6.97 -5.78
CA GLY A 27 -0.93 6.29 -6.72
C GLY A 27 -0.55 6.60 -8.18
N GLY A 28 -0.29 7.87 -8.49
CA GLY A 28 0.21 8.29 -9.80
C GLY A 28 1.57 7.70 -10.13
N GLY A 29 2.48 7.63 -9.15
CA GLY A 29 3.78 6.96 -9.30
C GLY A 29 3.64 5.47 -9.62
N ILE A 30 2.77 4.74 -8.92
CA ILE A 30 2.48 3.32 -9.19
C ILE A 30 1.92 3.15 -10.60
N VAL A 31 0.90 3.92 -10.97
CA VAL A 31 0.27 3.85 -12.30
C VAL A 31 1.31 4.13 -13.39
N ALA A 32 2.12 5.18 -13.24
CA ALA A 32 3.16 5.52 -14.19
C ALA A 32 4.22 4.41 -14.36
N TYR A 33 4.61 3.76 -13.26
CA TYR A 33 5.52 2.61 -13.34
C TYR A 33 4.90 1.44 -14.11
N LEU A 34 3.66 1.07 -13.79
CA LEU A 34 2.96 -0.02 -14.49
C LEU A 34 2.81 0.28 -15.98
N THR A 35 2.39 1.50 -16.35
CA THR A 35 2.30 1.92 -17.75
C THR A 35 3.67 1.93 -18.43
N GLY A 36 4.72 2.36 -17.73
CA GLY A 36 6.10 2.34 -18.21
C GLY A 36 6.59 0.92 -18.51
N VAL A 37 6.32 -0.03 -17.62
CA VAL A 37 6.64 -1.45 -17.84
C VAL A 37 5.89 -2.00 -19.06
N LEU A 38 4.59 -1.76 -19.15
CA LEU A 38 3.76 -2.28 -20.25
C LEU A 38 4.09 -1.66 -21.61
N SER A 39 4.59 -0.42 -21.63
CA SER A 39 4.91 0.32 -22.85
C SER A 39 6.40 0.25 -23.24
N GLY A 40 7.23 -0.49 -22.50
CA GLY A 40 8.67 -0.60 -22.74
C GLY A 40 9.52 0.58 -22.24
N TYR A 41 8.92 1.56 -21.55
CA TYR A 41 9.60 2.71 -20.95
C TYR A 41 9.89 2.50 -19.46
N VAL A 42 10.49 1.35 -19.12
CA VAL A 42 10.70 0.93 -17.72
C VAL A 42 11.45 1.99 -16.91
N ILE A 43 12.56 2.51 -17.44
CA ILE A 43 13.39 3.51 -16.74
C ILE A 43 12.58 4.78 -16.41
N LEU A 44 11.81 5.28 -17.38
CA LEU A 44 10.99 6.48 -17.18
C LEU A 44 9.90 6.23 -16.13
N GLY A 45 9.21 5.08 -16.22
CA GLY A 45 8.22 4.68 -15.22
C GLY A 45 8.81 4.59 -13.82
N THR A 46 10.01 4.02 -13.69
CA THR A 46 10.73 3.92 -12.41
C THR A 46 11.09 5.31 -11.85
N VAL A 47 11.59 6.22 -12.69
CA VAL A 47 11.91 7.60 -12.27
C VAL A 47 10.65 8.32 -11.77
N ILE A 48 9.52 8.19 -12.48
CA ILE A 48 8.26 8.82 -12.06
C ILE A 48 7.74 8.21 -10.76
N TYR A 49 7.85 6.90 -10.59
CA TYR A 49 7.50 6.22 -9.34
C TYR A 49 8.31 6.75 -8.15
N TRP A 50 9.63 6.85 -8.30
CA TRP A 50 10.48 7.42 -7.25
C TRP A 50 10.18 8.88 -6.99
N ALA A 51 9.92 9.68 -8.02
CA ALA A 51 9.49 11.07 -7.86
C ALA A 51 8.17 11.17 -7.08
N GLY A 52 7.20 10.30 -7.38
CA GLY A 52 5.94 10.20 -6.64
C GLY A 52 6.16 9.82 -5.17
N PHE A 53 6.98 8.80 -4.90
CA PHE A 53 7.33 8.40 -3.53
C PHE A 53 8.01 9.54 -2.75
N LEU A 54 9.03 10.17 -3.34
CA LEU A 54 9.74 11.30 -2.70
C LEU A 54 8.83 12.51 -2.52
N GLY A 55 7.92 12.77 -3.46
CA GLY A 55 6.89 13.80 -3.33
C GLY A 55 5.97 13.56 -2.14
N MET A 56 5.48 12.32 -1.99
CA MET A 56 4.68 11.92 -0.83
C MET A 56 5.45 12.11 0.48
N VAL A 57 6.71 11.66 0.55
CA VAL A 57 7.56 11.85 1.75
C VAL A 57 7.80 13.32 2.05
N GLY A 58 8.05 14.13 1.01
CA GLY A 58 8.24 15.58 1.13
C GLY A 58 7.00 16.27 1.69
N ILE A 59 5.80 15.89 1.26
CA ILE A 59 4.55 16.42 1.82
C ILE A 59 4.39 15.97 3.27
N TRP A 60 4.56 14.67 3.54
CA TRP A 60 4.38 14.11 4.88
C TRP A 60 5.30 14.74 5.92
N LYS A 61 6.56 15.01 5.56
CA LYS A 61 7.56 15.62 6.45
C LYS A 61 7.57 17.15 6.42
N GLY A 62 7.08 17.76 5.34
CA GLY A 62 7.14 19.20 5.12
C GLY A 62 5.91 19.97 5.62
N THR A 63 4.78 19.30 5.85
CA THR A 63 3.57 19.96 6.34
C THR A 63 3.59 20.12 7.86
N SER A 64 3.28 21.32 8.36
CA SER A 64 3.21 21.64 9.81
C SER A 64 1.89 21.23 10.48
N ILE A 65 0.94 20.72 9.69
CA ILE A 65 -0.38 20.28 10.17
C ILE A 65 -0.31 18.79 10.44
N GLU A 66 -0.87 18.38 11.57
CA GLU A 66 -1.07 16.96 11.89
C GLU A 66 -2.03 16.31 10.88
N LEU A 67 -1.46 15.45 10.02
CA LEU A 67 -2.19 14.79 8.95
C LEU A 67 -2.94 13.54 9.43
N TYR A 68 -2.48 12.89 10.51
CA TYR A 68 -3.02 11.62 11.00
C TYR A 68 -3.65 11.77 12.39
N ASP A 69 -4.94 12.05 12.40
CA ASP A 69 -5.79 12.07 13.60
C ASP A 69 -6.31 10.66 13.94
N GLU A 70 -6.91 10.49 15.12
CA GLU A 70 -7.39 9.19 15.63
C GLU A 70 -8.30 8.47 14.63
N ARG A 71 -9.22 9.20 14.00
CA ARG A 71 -10.14 8.64 12.99
C ARG A 71 -9.39 8.14 11.75
N GLU A 72 -8.37 8.86 11.29
CA GLU A 72 -7.61 8.46 10.11
C GLU A 72 -6.80 7.20 10.42
N GLN A 73 -6.20 7.13 11.61
CA GLN A 73 -5.45 5.96 12.06
C GLN A 73 -6.35 4.72 12.22
N GLN A 74 -7.61 4.92 12.64
CA GLN A 74 -8.60 3.83 12.68
C GLN A 74 -8.92 3.32 11.27
N LEU A 75 -9.21 4.24 10.33
CA LEU A 75 -9.47 3.88 8.93
C LEU A 75 -8.28 3.17 8.28
N ASP A 76 -7.06 3.66 8.50
CA ASP A 76 -5.84 3.01 8.00
C ASP A 76 -5.67 1.60 8.56
N ARG A 77 -5.96 1.40 9.85
CA ARG A 77 -5.88 0.09 10.50
C ARG A 77 -6.93 -0.88 9.96
N GLU A 78 -8.16 -0.42 9.77
CA GLU A 78 -9.24 -1.21 9.18
C GLU A 78 -8.94 -1.58 7.73
N ALA A 79 -8.49 -0.60 6.94
CA ALA A 79 -8.09 -0.82 5.55
C ALA A 79 -6.93 -1.81 5.45
N ALA A 80 -5.86 -1.63 6.23
CA ALA A 80 -4.72 -2.54 6.26
C ALA A 80 -5.13 -3.95 6.68
N GLY A 81 -5.99 -4.07 7.70
CA GLY A 81 -6.54 -5.34 8.15
C GLY A 81 -7.34 -6.05 7.07
N LEU A 82 -8.24 -5.33 6.38
CA LEU A 82 -9.04 -5.86 5.28
C LEU A 82 -8.17 -6.25 4.08
N THR A 83 -7.17 -5.44 3.72
CA THR A 83 -6.22 -5.75 2.65
C THR A 83 -5.45 -7.03 2.96
N LEU A 84 -4.88 -7.15 4.16
CA LEU A 84 -4.20 -8.38 4.60
C LEU A 84 -5.15 -9.57 4.69
N TRP A 85 -6.43 -9.36 5.02
CA TRP A 85 -7.40 -10.44 5.00
C TRP A 85 -7.65 -10.92 3.57
N VAL A 86 -7.92 -10.03 2.61
CA VAL A 86 -8.13 -10.39 1.19
C VAL A 86 -6.93 -11.13 0.61
N PHE A 87 -5.71 -10.60 0.78
CA PHE A 87 -4.52 -11.25 0.25
C PHE A 87 -4.20 -12.59 0.94
N SER A 88 -4.75 -12.84 2.13
CA SER A 88 -4.54 -14.12 2.81
C SER A 88 -5.30 -15.24 2.11
N PHE A 89 -6.51 -14.96 1.59
CA PHE A 89 -7.23 -15.92 0.74
C PHE A 89 -6.49 -16.17 -0.57
N VAL A 90 -5.95 -15.12 -1.18
CA VAL A 90 -5.15 -15.25 -2.41
C VAL A 90 -3.95 -16.16 -2.16
N LEU A 91 -3.24 -15.98 -1.04
CA LEU A 91 -2.08 -16.82 -0.72
C LEU A 91 -2.47 -18.26 -0.37
N VAL A 92 -3.45 -18.44 0.52
CA VAL A 92 -3.87 -19.74 1.06
C VAL A 92 -4.56 -20.60 0.01
N LEU A 93 -5.34 -20.01 -0.88
CA LEU A 93 -6.03 -20.74 -1.95
C LEU A 93 -5.19 -20.78 -3.22
N GLY A 94 -4.65 -19.64 -3.65
CA GLY A 94 -3.93 -19.51 -4.91
C GLY A 94 -2.59 -20.22 -4.90
N GLY A 95 -1.81 -20.11 -3.82
CA GLY A 95 -0.49 -20.75 -3.71
C GLY A 95 -0.54 -22.27 -3.87
N PRO A 96 -1.27 -23.00 -3.01
CA PRO A 96 -1.41 -24.44 -3.13
C PRO A 96 -2.06 -24.90 -4.44
N ALA A 97 -3.03 -24.14 -4.97
CA ALA A 97 -3.67 -24.48 -6.25
C ALA A 97 -2.69 -24.39 -7.42
N LEU A 98 -1.89 -23.31 -7.51
CA LEU A 98 -0.88 -23.13 -8.55
C LEU A 98 0.20 -24.21 -8.44
N PHE A 99 0.68 -24.49 -7.24
CA PHE A 99 1.67 -25.54 -7.00
C PHE A 99 1.13 -26.93 -7.38
N ALA A 100 -0.12 -27.23 -7.02
CA ALA A 100 -0.75 -28.49 -7.41
C ALA A 100 -0.83 -28.62 -8.94
N LEU A 101 -1.26 -27.57 -9.65
CA LEU A 101 -1.33 -27.57 -11.12
C LEU A 101 0.03 -27.75 -11.79
N GLU A 102 1.08 -27.15 -11.21
CA GLU A 102 2.47 -27.32 -11.68
C GLU A 102 2.97 -28.75 -11.46
N THR A 103 2.73 -29.33 -10.27
CA THR A 103 3.18 -30.70 -9.96
C THR A 103 2.54 -31.78 -10.84
N VAL A 104 1.29 -31.57 -11.28
CA VAL A 104 0.61 -32.50 -12.20
C VAL A 104 0.90 -32.18 -13.68
N GLY A 105 1.76 -31.20 -13.96
CA GLY A 105 2.16 -30.79 -15.30
C GLY A 105 1.05 -30.12 -16.12
N SER A 106 -0.02 -29.66 -15.48
CA SER A 106 -1.16 -29.00 -16.16
C SER A 106 -0.94 -27.50 -16.36
N TYR A 107 0.02 -26.91 -15.67
CA TYR A 107 0.36 -25.50 -15.76
C TYR A 107 1.86 -25.31 -15.51
N ASP A 108 2.57 -24.62 -16.39
CA ASP A 108 3.97 -24.26 -16.15
C ASP A 108 4.01 -22.85 -15.54
N MET A 109 4.46 -22.74 -14.29
CA MET A 109 4.36 -21.49 -13.55
C MET A 109 5.49 -20.53 -13.95
N PRO A 110 5.18 -19.34 -14.50
CA PRO A 110 6.22 -18.38 -14.86
C PRO A 110 7.06 -17.95 -13.65
N PRO A 111 8.36 -17.67 -13.82
CA PRO A 111 9.24 -17.23 -12.72
C PRO A 111 8.71 -16.00 -11.96
N GLU A 112 7.97 -15.11 -12.63
CA GLU A 112 7.37 -13.92 -12.04
C GLU A 112 6.31 -14.28 -10.98
N LEU A 113 5.53 -15.36 -11.20
CA LEU A 113 4.54 -15.83 -10.24
C LEU A 113 5.19 -16.43 -9.00
N TRP A 114 6.33 -17.13 -9.17
CA TRP A 114 7.16 -17.55 -8.04
C TRP A 114 7.62 -16.36 -7.20
N GLY A 115 8.12 -15.31 -7.85
CA GLY A 115 8.52 -14.07 -7.17
C GLY A 115 7.39 -13.42 -6.38
N ALA A 116 6.21 -13.30 -6.99
CA ALA A 116 5.02 -12.75 -6.33
C ALA A 116 4.58 -13.61 -5.13
N PHE A 117 4.56 -14.94 -5.29
CA PHE A 117 4.22 -15.86 -4.22
C PHE A 117 5.16 -15.72 -3.02
N TYR A 118 6.49 -15.71 -3.25
CA TYR A 118 7.46 -15.51 -2.18
C TYR A 118 7.33 -14.15 -1.51
N ALA A 119 7.03 -13.08 -2.26
CA ALA A 119 6.78 -11.77 -1.69
C ALA A 119 5.60 -11.78 -0.71
N TYR A 120 4.49 -12.44 -1.05
CA TYR A 120 3.36 -12.61 -0.13
C TYR A 120 3.75 -13.45 1.09
N CYS A 121 4.46 -14.58 0.92
CA CYS A 121 4.93 -15.38 2.05
C CYS A 121 5.78 -14.54 3.02
N VAL A 122 6.73 -13.76 2.51
CA VAL A 122 7.57 -12.87 3.32
C VAL A 122 6.72 -11.80 4.02
N LEU A 123 5.76 -11.19 3.34
CA LEU A 123 4.84 -10.21 3.93
C LEU A 123 4.10 -10.79 5.15
N TYR A 124 3.50 -11.98 5.02
CA TYR A 124 2.77 -12.62 6.14
C TYR A 124 3.69 -13.11 7.25
N LEU A 125 4.91 -13.57 6.93
CA LEU A 125 5.90 -13.93 7.94
C LEU A 125 6.31 -12.70 8.76
N ILE A 126 6.61 -11.58 8.11
CA ILE A 126 6.93 -10.32 8.78
C ILE A 126 5.76 -9.87 9.64
N PHE A 127 4.54 -9.91 9.11
CA PHE A 127 3.33 -9.58 9.87
C PHE A 127 3.20 -10.46 11.12
N GLY A 128 3.36 -11.78 10.98
CA GLY A 128 3.27 -12.72 12.10
C GLY A 128 4.34 -12.48 13.17
N VAL A 129 5.57 -12.16 12.77
CA VAL A 129 6.67 -11.78 13.68
C VAL A 129 6.32 -10.51 14.44
N ILE A 130 5.94 -9.44 13.72
CA ILE A 130 5.59 -8.15 14.33
C ILE A 130 4.41 -8.30 15.27
N TYR A 131 3.34 -8.99 14.85
CA TYR A 131 2.17 -9.26 15.68
C TYR A 131 2.55 -10.00 16.97
N THR A 132 3.38 -11.04 16.86
CA THR A 132 3.84 -11.81 18.03
C THR A 132 4.64 -10.96 19.00
N VAL A 133 5.52 -10.08 18.49
CA VAL A 133 6.30 -9.15 19.31
C VAL A 133 5.38 -8.17 20.04
N HIS A 134 4.41 -7.58 19.36
CA HIS A 134 3.44 -6.69 19.99
C HIS A 134 2.58 -7.40 21.04
N ARG A 135 2.09 -8.61 20.73
CA ARG A 135 1.29 -9.42 21.65
C ARG A 135 2.03 -9.77 22.94
N LYS A 136 3.34 -10.00 22.88
CA LYS A 136 4.16 -10.29 24.08
C LYS A 136 4.46 -9.05 24.93
N ARG A 137 4.30 -7.85 24.37
CA ARG A 137 4.55 -6.57 25.05
C ARG A 137 3.28 -5.93 25.62
N SER A 138 2.11 -6.42 25.21
CA SER A 138 0.80 -6.04 25.75
C SER A 138 0.42 -6.91 26.92
#